data_AF-X1BS23-F1
#
_entry.id   AF-X1BS23-F1
#
_cell.length_a   1.000
_cell.length_b   1.000
_cell.length_c   1.000
_cell.angle_alpha   90.00
_cell.angle_beta   90.00
_cell.angle_gamma   90.00
#
_symmetry.space_group_name_H-M   'P 1'
#
loop_
_entity.id
_entity.type
_entity.pdbx_description
1 polymer ?
#
loop_
_entity_poly.entity_id
_entity_poly.type
_entity_poly.pdbx_seq_one_letter_code
_entity_poly.pdbx_strand_id
1 'polypeptide(L)'
;EAFLPKMIGVSPPGNVYTHIVGIDLIRTGPDEFFVLEDNARTPSGVSYMLENRATMLHMFPELFSQNRVQTVLNYPRQLYRSLAKCTPAKTDNQPTVAVLTPGTYNSAYYEHSFLADKMGVELVEGHDLRVVNGRVAMRTTRGYKAIDVLYRRVDDDFIDPLNFSSDSTLGVAGILDVYRAGGITIANAPGTGIADDKAIYSYMPEIIEFYTGEKPLLKNVPTWRCNEPESLSYVLENLADLVVKEVHGSGGYGMLIGPTSSKRELAHFRKKLKANPGKYIA
;
A
#
# COMPACT_ATOMS: atom_id res chain seq x y z
N GLU A 1 7.61 -3.02 -13.67
CA GLU A 1 8.12 -3.24 -12.30
C GLU A 1 7.01 -3.55 -11.30
N ALA A 2 5.84 -2.91 -11.41
CA ALA A 2 4.70 -3.17 -10.53
C ALA A 2 4.06 -4.58 -10.62
N PHE A 3 4.08 -5.22 -11.79
CA PHE A 3 3.62 -6.60 -11.96
C PHE A 3 4.69 -7.59 -11.50
N LEU A 4 4.27 -8.57 -10.70
CA LEU A 4 5.17 -9.61 -10.17
C LEU A 4 4.86 -10.98 -10.81
N PRO A 5 5.64 -11.45 -11.81
CA PRO A 5 5.41 -12.74 -12.48
C PRO A 5 5.41 -13.93 -11.51
N LYS A 6 6.12 -13.80 -10.39
CA LYS A 6 6.16 -14.79 -9.31
C LYS A 6 4.78 -15.06 -8.68
N MET A 7 3.79 -14.21 -8.90
CA MET A 7 2.43 -14.35 -8.38
C MET A 7 1.44 -14.93 -9.40
N ILE A 8 1.86 -15.25 -10.63
CA ILE A 8 0.99 -15.88 -11.64
C ILE A 8 0.53 -17.24 -11.13
N GLY A 9 -0.78 -17.47 -11.14
CA GLY A 9 -1.41 -18.72 -10.69
C GLY A 9 -1.45 -18.92 -9.17
N VAL A 10 -0.99 -17.95 -8.38
CA VAL A 10 -0.99 -18.02 -6.91
C VAL A 10 -2.28 -17.40 -6.37
N SER A 11 -3.09 -18.17 -5.66
CA SER A 11 -4.24 -17.65 -4.91
C SER A 11 -3.83 -17.38 -3.45
N PRO A 12 -3.90 -16.13 -2.95
CA PRO A 12 -3.58 -15.81 -1.57
C PRO A 12 -4.53 -16.54 -0.61
N PRO A 13 -4.10 -16.90 0.61
CA PRO A 13 -5.01 -17.32 1.66
C PRO A 13 -6.14 -16.30 1.86
N GLY A 14 -7.38 -16.79 1.95
CA GLY A 14 -8.58 -15.95 2.05
C GLY A 14 -8.98 -15.24 0.75
N ASN A 15 -8.29 -15.48 -0.37
CA ASN A 15 -8.53 -14.83 -1.67
C ASN A 15 -8.46 -13.28 -1.61
N VAL A 16 -7.68 -12.74 -0.68
CA VAL A 16 -7.47 -11.29 -0.52
C VAL A 16 -6.02 -10.95 -0.85
N TYR A 17 -5.80 -10.09 -1.84
CA TYR A 17 -4.48 -9.53 -2.14
C TYR A 17 -4.22 -8.30 -1.28
N THR A 18 -5.14 -7.34 -1.32
CA THR A 18 -5.05 -6.04 -0.66
C THR A 18 -5.87 -6.03 0.63
N HIS A 19 -5.22 -6.37 1.74
CA HIS A 19 -5.87 -6.45 3.06
C HIS A 19 -6.13 -5.05 3.62
N ILE A 20 -5.24 -4.11 3.31
CA ILE A 20 -5.35 -2.69 3.63
C ILE A 20 -5.10 -1.90 2.35
N VAL A 21 -5.97 -0.96 2.02
CA VAL A 21 -5.78 -0.01 0.92
C VAL A 21 -6.00 1.40 1.45
N GLY A 22 -5.08 2.31 1.12
CA GLY A 22 -5.29 3.74 1.32
C GLY A 22 -5.88 4.35 0.05
N ILE A 23 -6.96 5.11 0.17
CA ILE A 23 -7.61 5.79 -0.96
C ILE A 23 -7.52 7.30 -0.71
N ASP A 24 -6.73 7.99 -1.52
CA ASP A 24 -6.53 9.42 -1.40
C ASP A 24 -7.69 10.15 -2.08
N LEU A 25 -8.46 10.90 -1.30
CA LEU A 25 -9.65 11.62 -1.77
C LEU A 25 -9.42 13.13 -1.73
N ILE A 26 -9.84 13.81 -2.79
CA ILE A 26 -9.99 15.25 -2.82
C ILE A 26 -11.47 15.62 -2.94
N ARG A 27 -11.84 16.78 -2.38
CA ARG A 27 -13.19 17.33 -2.47
C ARG A 27 -13.14 18.67 -3.18
N THR A 28 -13.85 18.79 -4.31
CA THR A 28 -13.90 20.01 -5.15
C THR A 28 -15.21 20.78 -5.00
N GLY A 29 -16.22 20.16 -4.37
CA GLY A 29 -17.52 20.78 -4.10
C GLY A 29 -18.26 20.09 -2.95
N PRO A 30 -19.46 20.57 -2.57
CA PRO A 30 -20.24 20.00 -1.47
C PRO A 30 -20.47 18.50 -1.62
N ASP A 31 -20.79 18.01 -2.81
CA ASP A 31 -21.09 16.60 -3.06
C ASP A 31 -20.13 15.96 -4.06
N GLU A 32 -18.97 16.59 -4.28
CA GLU A 32 -18.03 16.19 -5.31
C GLU A 32 -16.69 15.73 -4.72
N PHE A 33 -16.47 14.42 -4.81
CA PHE A 33 -15.25 13.76 -4.37
C PHE A 33 -14.60 13.02 -5.54
N PHE A 34 -13.27 13.10 -5.60
CA PHE A 34 -12.47 12.38 -6.56
C PHE A 34 -11.40 11.54 -5.86
N VAL A 35 -11.20 10.32 -6.34
CA VAL A 35 -10.02 9.51 -6.00
C VAL A 35 -8.84 10.08 -6.74
N LEU A 36 -7.76 10.39 -6.05
CA LEU A 36 -6.52 10.91 -6.62
C LEU A 36 -5.48 9.79 -6.81
N GLU A 37 -5.38 8.88 -5.84
CA GLU A 37 -4.40 7.80 -5.83
C GLU A 37 -4.91 6.66 -4.95
N ASP A 38 -4.64 5.43 -5.37
CA ASP A 38 -4.82 4.22 -4.59
C ASP A 38 -3.47 3.79 -4.01
N ASN A 39 -3.45 3.23 -2.80
CA ASN A 39 -2.23 2.80 -2.13
C ASN A 39 -2.41 1.34 -1.66
N ALA A 40 -1.95 0.39 -2.48
CA ALA A 40 -2.20 -1.04 -2.36
C ALA A 40 -0.97 -1.86 -1.91
N ARG A 41 0.20 -1.24 -1.78
CA ARG A 41 1.43 -1.88 -1.26
C ARG A 41 1.43 -1.93 0.27
N THR A 42 2.06 -0.95 0.91
CA THR A 42 2.29 -0.85 2.36
C THR A 42 1.75 0.49 2.89
N PRO A 43 0.43 0.76 2.73
CA PRO A 43 -0.15 2.06 3.09
C PRO A 43 0.08 2.40 4.57
N SER A 44 0.26 3.69 4.84
CA SER A 44 0.54 4.25 6.17
C SER A 44 -0.36 5.44 6.47
N GLY A 45 -0.33 5.96 7.70
CA GLY A 45 -1.09 7.15 8.11
C GLY A 45 -2.07 6.91 9.25
N VAL A 46 -2.32 5.65 9.60
CA VAL A 46 -3.31 5.25 10.62
C VAL A 46 -2.87 5.71 12.02
N SER A 47 -1.58 5.67 12.33
CA SER A 47 -1.09 6.15 13.63
C SER A 47 -1.43 7.63 13.83
N TYR A 48 -1.20 8.46 12.81
CA TYR A 48 -1.56 9.88 12.84
C TYR A 48 -3.06 10.08 13.03
N MET A 49 -3.92 9.33 12.34
CA MET A 49 -5.37 9.40 12.52
C MET A 49 -5.77 9.13 13.99
N LEU A 50 -5.18 8.10 14.60
CA LEU A 50 -5.48 7.68 15.97
C LEU A 50 -4.94 8.67 17.00
N GLU A 51 -3.69 9.11 16.85
CA GLU A 51 -3.04 10.07 17.75
C GLU A 51 -3.67 11.46 17.67
N ASN A 52 -4.02 11.92 16.46
CA ASN A 52 -4.78 13.18 16.30
C ASN A 52 -6.11 13.10 17.03
N ARG A 53 -6.81 11.96 16.98
CA ARG A 53 -8.07 11.79 17.73
C ARG A 53 -7.84 11.81 19.24
N ALA A 54 -6.85 11.07 19.72
CA ALA A 54 -6.54 11.00 21.15
C ALA A 54 -6.15 12.38 21.71
N THR A 55 -5.30 13.10 20.97
CA THR A 55 -4.85 14.46 21.32
C THR A 55 -6.04 15.43 21.35
N MET A 56 -6.92 15.42 20.34
CA MET A 56 -8.09 16.30 20.32
C MET A 56 -9.06 16.02 21.47
N LEU A 57 -9.28 14.75 21.84
CA LEU A 57 -10.12 14.37 22.98
C LEU A 57 -9.54 14.87 24.31
N HIS A 58 -8.21 14.90 24.43
CA HIS A 58 -7.53 15.38 25.62
C HIS A 58 -7.54 16.92 25.71
N MET A 59 -7.27 17.61 24.60
CA MET A 59 -7.16 19.07 24.56
C MET A 59 -8.51 19.78 24.57
N PHE A 60 -9.54 19.20 23.92
CA PHE A 60 -10.84 19.84 23.70
C PHE A 60 -12.02 18.87 23.97
N PRO A 61 -12.11 18.25 25.15
CA PRO A 61 -13.15 17.27 25.46
C PRO A 61 -14.57 17.82 25.27
N GLU A 62 -14.79 19.12 25.50
CA GLU A 62 -16.07 19.80 25.32
C GLU A 62 -16.59 19.74 23.87
N LEU A 63 -15.70 19.80 22.87
CA LEU A 63 -16.10 19.68 21.45
C LEU A 63 -16.72 18.31 21.17
N PHE A 64 -16.23 17.25 21.81
CA PHE A 64 -16.75 15.89 21.66
C PHE A 64 -18.02 15.65 22.49
N SER A 65 -18.26 16.43 23.54
CA SER A 65 -19.53 16.41 24.26
C SER A 65 -20.66 17.08 23.47
N GLN A 66 -20.32 18.12 22.70
CA GLN A 66 -21.28 18.90 21.90
C GLN A 66 -21.56 18.28 20.53
N ASN A 67 -20.61 17.50 20.00
CA ASN A 67 -20.71 16.90 18.67
C ASN A 67 -20.71 15.38 18.74
N ARG A 68 -21.55 14.73 17.92
CA ARG A 68 -21.62 13.25 17.85
C ARG A 68 -20.52 12.66 16.97
N VAL A 69 -19.26 12.85 17.37
CA VAL A 69 -18.11 12.36 16.59
C VAL A 69 -17.96 10.84 16.75
N GLN A 70 -17.95 10.11 15.64
CA GLN A 70 -17.76 8.65 15.64
C GLN A 70 -16.33 8.28 16.05
N THR A 71 -16.17 7.27 16.92
CA THR A 71 -14.85 6.80 17.36
C THR A 71 -14.08 6.08 16.26
N VAL A 72 -12.77 6.36 16.18
CA VAL A 72 -11.81 5.66 15.31
C VAL A 72 -10.87 4.74 16.08
N LEU A 73 -10.89 4.80 17.42
CA LEU A 73 -9.93 4.10 18.30
C LEU A 73 -10.01 2.57 18.21
N ASN A 74 -11.11 2.04 17.66
CA ASN A 74 -11.30 0.61 17.46
C ASN A 74 -10.56 0.05 16.22
N TYR A 75 -9.88 0.88 15.42
CA TYR A 75 -9.22 0.45 14.20
C TYR A 75 -8.23 -0.71 14.41
N PRO A 76 -7.27 -0.67 15.37
CA PRO A 76 -6.29 -1.76 15.52
C PRO A 76 -6.96 -3.11 15.82
N ARG A 77 -8.01 -3.12 16.65
CA ARG A 77 -8.79 -4.33 16.93
C ARG A 77 -9.50 -4.85 15.67
N GLN A 78 -10.01 -3.97 14.83
CA GLN A 78 -10.63 -4.35 13.56
C GLN A 78 -9.60 -4.90 12.58
N LEU A 79 -8.43 -4.26 12.49
CA LEU A 79 -7.30 -4.72 11.68
C LEU A 79 -6.86 -6.14 12.09
N TYR A 80 -6.62 -6.38 13.38
CA TYR A 80 -6.28 -7.71 13.88
C TYR A 80 -7.33 -8.75 13.48
N ARG A 81 -8.62 -8.44 13.66
CA ARG A 81 -9.72 -9.35 13.29
C ARG A 81 -9.76 -9.63 11.79
N SER A 82 -9.53 -8.62 10.95
CA SER A 82 -9.48 -8.78 9.49
C SER A 82 -8.29 -9.65 9.07
N LEU A 83 -7.10 -9.39 9.62
CA LEU A 83 -5.91 -10.20 9.36
C LEU A 83 -6.10 -11.65 9.82
N ALA A 84 -6.64 -11.87 11.02
CA ALA A 84 -6.89 -13.20 11.57
C ALA A 84 -7.93 -14.01 10.75
N LYS A 85 -8.84 -13.36 10.01
CA LYS A 85 -9.77 -14.04 9.10
C LYS A 85 -9.08 -14.60 7.86
N CYS A 86 -7.90 -14.09 7.51
CA CYS A 86 -7.10 -14.56 6.37
C CYS A 86 -6.11 -15.66 6.76
N THR A 87 -6.25 -16.26 7.95
CA THR A 87 -5.41 -17.37 8.42
C THR A 87 -5.43 -18.56 7.44
N PRO A 88 -4.28 -19.16 7.08
CA PRO A 88 -4.26 -20.31 6.19
C PRO A 88 -4.96 -21.53 6.77
N ALA A 89 -5.48 -22.41 5.92
CA ALA A 89 -6.14 -23.65 6.35
C ALA A 89 -5.21 -24.61 7.13
N LYS A 90 -3.88 -24.45 6.98
CA LYS A 90 -2.85 -25.23 7.68
C LYS A 90 -2.59 -24.75 9.13
N THR A 91 -3.47 -23.93 9.68
CA THR A 91 -3.35 -23.42 11.04
C THR A 91 -4.13 -24.29 12.01
N ASP A 92 -3.41 -24.95 12.91
CA ASP A 92 -3.99 -25.95 13.84
C ASP A 92 -4.65 -25.32 15.09
N ASN A 93 -4.35 -24.05 15.41
CA ASN A 93 -4.68 -23.39 16.67
C ASN A 93 -5.20 -21.96 16.47
N GLN A 94 -5.34 -21.20 17.56
CA GLN A 94 -5.58 -19.76 17.49
C GLN A 94 -4.49 -19.07 16.63
N PRO A 95 -4.88 -18.22 15.67
CA PRO A 95 -3.93 -17.66 14.72
C PRO A 95 -2.91 -16.75 15.39
N THR A 96 -1.64 -17.00 15.08
CA THR A 96 -0.53 -16.11 15.45
C THR A 96 -0.34 -15.07 14.36
N VAL A 97 -0.68 -13.82 14.67
CA VAL A 97 -0.45 -12.65 13.83
C VAL A 97 0.82 -11.93 14.32
N ALA A 98 1.64 -11.43 13.40
CA ALA A 98 2.81 -10.60 13.71
C ALA A 98 2.97 -9.46 12.69
N VAL A 99 3.69 -8.40 13.07
CA VAL A 99 4.05 -7.28 12.18
C VAL A 99 5.53 -7.38 11.81
N LEU A 100 5.84 -7.57 10.53
CA LEU A 100 7.21 -7.52 10.03
C LEU A 100 7.61 -6.07 9.75
N THR A 101 8.68 -5.60 10.39
CA THR A 101 9.23 -4.25 10.22
C THR A 101 10.65 -4.30 9.65
N PRO A 102 11.07 -3.31 8.82
CA PRO A 102 12.46 -3.16 8.39
C PRO A 102 13.38 -2.60 9.49
N GLY A 103 12.85 -2.28 10.67
CA GLY A 103 13.61 -1.80 11.82
C GLY A 103 13.58 -0.28 12.00
N THR A 104 14.31 0.19 13.02
CA THR A 104 14.22 1.57 13.58
C THR A 104 14.65 2.67 12.62
N TYR A 105 15.43 2.36 11.59
CA TYR A 105 15.89 3.33 10.60
C TYR A 105 14.85 3.65 9.51
N ASN A 106 13.69 2.99 9.53
CA ASN A 106 12.58 3.32 8.63
C ASN A 106 11.73 4.46 9.21
N SER A 107 11.37 5.44 8.39
CA SER A 107 10.59 6.62 8.80
C SER A 107 9.21 6.28 9.39
N ALA A 108 8.62 5.15 9.00
CA ALA A 108 7.32 4.68 9.50
C ALA A 108 7.45 3.69 10.68
N TYR A 109 8.65 3.44 11.21
CA TYR A 109 8.86 2.48 12.30
C TYR A 109 7.96 2.72 13.51
N TYR A 110 7.73 3.99 13.88
CA TYR A 110 6.80 4.36 14.95
C TYR A 110 5.38 3.81 14.70
N GLU A 111 4.87 3.91 13.47
CA GLU A 111 3.55 3.36 13.14
C GLU A 111 3.54 1.83 13.24
N HIS A 112 4.63 1.17 12.84
CA HIS A 112 4.72 -0.29 12.89
C HIS A 112 4.65 -0.79 14.33
N SER A 113 5.47 -0.21 15.22
CA SER A 113 5.49 -0.55 16.64
C SER A 113 4.19 -0.17 17.35
N PHE A 114 3.63 0.99 17.03
CA PHE A 114 2.34 1.43 17.54
C PHE A 114 1.21 0.47 17.16
N LEU A 115 1.11 0.07 15.90
CA LEU A 115 0.06 -0.87 15.46
C LEU A 115 0.26 -2.25 16.06
N ALA A 116 1.50 -2.75 16.17
CA ALA A 116 1.79 -4.03 16.82
C ALA A 116 1.32 -4.01 18.29
N ASP A 117 1.69 -2.97 19.05
CA ASP A 117 1.26 -2.77 20.44
C ASP A 117 -0.27 -2.71 20.56
N LYS A 118 -0.94 -1.87 19.77
CA LYS A 118 -2.41 -1.69 19.84
C LYS A 118 -3.19 -2.92 19.38
N MET A 119 -2.62 -3.74 18.50
CA MET A 119 -3.20 -5.04 18.12
C MET A 119 -2.92 -6.13 19.17
N GLY A 120 -1.92 -5.95 20.03
CA GLY A 120 -1.45 -6.97 20.96
C GLY A 120 -0.73 -8.12 20.24
N VAL A 121 0.07 -7.80 19.24
CA VAL A 121 0.83 -8.76 18.42
C VAL A 121 2.32 -8.44 18.45
N GLU A 122 3.14 -9.44 18.10
CA GLU A 122 4.60 -9.26 18.08
C GLU A 122 5.04 -8.36 16.93
N LEU A 123 5.97 -7.45 17.23
CA LEU A 123 6.75 -6.71 16.23
C LEU A 123 8.05 -7.49 15.99
N VAL A 124 8.28 -7.91 14.76
CA VAL A 124 9.41 -8.79 14.40
C VAL A 124 10.22 -8.20 13.25
N GLU A 125 11.52 -8.44 13.24
CA GLU A 125 12.40 -8.15 12.11
C GLU A 125 12.78 -9.46 11.38
N GLY A 126 13.32 -9.35 10.16
CA GLY A 126 13.68 -10.54 9.35
C GLY A 126 14.58 -11.53 10.08
N HIS A 127 15.51 -11.05 10.91
CA HIS A 127 16.43 -11.89 11.67
C HIS A 127 15.80 -12.67 12.84
N ASP A 128 14.61 -12.26 13.29
CA ASP A 128 13.82 -12.98 14.30
C ASP A 128 13.10 -14.19 13.70
N LEU A 129 12.98 -14.24 12.37
CA LEU A 129 12.15 -15.18 11.65
C LEU A 129 12.98 -16.19 10.86
N ARG A 130 12.51 -17.43 10.82
CA ARG A 130 13.08 -18.50 9.98
C ARG A 130 12.00 -19.44 9.48
N VAL A 131 12.28 -20.14 8.39
CA VAL A 131 11.46 -21.28 7.97
C VAL A 131 11.85 -22.50 8.81
N VAL A 132 10.90 -23.04 9.56
CA VAL A 132 11.05 -24.22 10.41
C VAL A 132 9.90 -25.18 10.09
N ASN A 133 10.21 -26.42 9.72
CA ASN A 133 9.22 -27.45 9.38
C ASN A 133 8.17 -26.98 8.33
N GLY A 134 8.62 -26.25 7.30
CA GLY A 134 7.74 -25.74 6.23
C GLY A 134 6.80 -24.59 6.65
N ARG A 135 7.05 -23.99 7.82
CA ARG A 135 6.30 -22.86 8.38
C ARG A 135 7.26 -21.69 8.65
N VAL A 136 6.82 -20.45 8.46
CA VAL A 136 7.56 -19.31 9.01
C VAL A 136 7.32 -19.24 10.51
N ALA A 137 8.39 -19.12 11.28
CA ALA A 137 8.34 -19.09 12.73
C ALA A 137 9.26 -18.02 13.31
N MET A 138 8.80 -17.35 14.37
CA MET A 138 9.60 -16.42 15.15
C MET A 138 10.38 -17.13 16.25
N ARG A 139 11.58 -16.63 16.54
CA ARG A 139 12.41 -17.11 17.64
C ARG A 139 11.86 -16.61 18.97
N THR A 140 11.59 -17.53 19.89
CA THR A 140 11.23 -17.21 21.29
C THR A 140 12.23 -17.86 22.24
N THR A 141 12.19 -17.49 23.52
CA THR A 141 13.02 -18.14 24.56
C THR A 141 12.70 -19.61 24.77
N ARG A 142 11.51 -20.08 24.35
CA ARG A 142 11.06 -21.48 24.46
C ARG A 142 11.22 -22.27 23.15
N GLY A 143 11.84 -21.68 22.13
CA GLY A 143 11.96 -22.24 20.79
C GLY A 143 11.19 -21.44 19.74
N TYR A 144 11.02 -22.02 18.56
CA TYR A 144 10.36 -21.34 17.44
C TYR A 144 8.83 -21.47 17.54
N LYS A 145 8.12 -20.34 17.40
CA LYS A 145 6.66 -20.30 17.34
C LYS A 145 6.21 -19.93 15.93
N ALA A 146 5.38 -20.76 15.31
CA ALA A 146 4.87 -20.52 13.97
C ALA A 146 4.02 -19.24 13.90
N ILE A 147 4.17 -18.49 12.81
CA ILE A 147 3.34 -17.32 12.47
C ILE A 147 2.42 -17.73 11.33
N ASP A 148 1.13 -17.42 11.47
CA ASP A 148 0.09 -17.73 10.49
C ASP A 148 -0.19 -16.56 9.55
N VAL A 149 -0.16 -15.33 10.08
CA VAL A 149 -0.39 -14.10 9.32
C VAL A 149 0.71 -13.09 9.64
N LEU A 150 1.41 -12.65 8.62
CA LEU A 150 2.46 -11.65 8.73
C LEU A 150 1.99 -10.36 8.05
N TYR A 151 1.65 -9.36 8.86
CA TYR A 151 1.41 -8.02 8.37
C TYR A 151 2.75 -7.36 8.05
N ARG A 152 3.12 -7.35 6.78
CA ARG A 152 4.42 -6.84 6.33
C ARG A 152 4.39 -5.33 6.16
N ARG A 153 5.45 -4.68 6.64
CA ARG A 153 5.77 -3.27 6.41
C ARG A 153 7.09 -3.13 5.66
N VAL A 154 7.41 -4.13 4.85
CA VAL A 154 8.62 -4.27 4.03
C VAL A 154 8.19 -4.48 2.58
N ASP A 155 8.83 -3.80 1.64
CA ASP A 155 8.50 -3.90 0.20
C ASP A 155 8.90 -5.26 -0.40
N ASP A 156 8.24 -5.63 -1.50
CA ASP A 156 8.35 -6.95 -2.13
C ASP A 156 9.79 -7.36 -2.43
N ASP A 157 10.62 -6.43 -2.89
CA ASP A 157 12.00 -6.73 -3.28
C ASP A 157 12.88 -7.16 -2.09
N PHE A 158 12.44 -6.87 -0.87
CA PHE A 158 13.22 -7.10 0.35
C PHE A 158 12.66 -8.24 1.22
N ILE A 159 11.47 -8.80 0.94
CA ILE A 159 10.85 -9.80 1.82
C ILE A 159 11.47 -11.20 1.75
N ASP A 160 12.13 -11.57 0.65
CA ASP A 160 12.73 -12.91 0.47
C ASP A 160 14.02 -12.85 -0.36
N PRO A 161 15.22 -12.99 0.24
CA PRO A 161 16.47 -12.94 -0.50
C PRO A 161 16.69 -14.11 -1.46
N LEU A 162 15.94 -15.22 -1.35
CA LEU A 162 16.03 -16.34 -2.29
C LEU A 162 15.24 -16.08 -3.58
N ASN A 163 14.23 -15.20 -3.51
CA ASN A 163 13.31 -14.94 -4.62
C ASN A 163 13.42 -13.51 -5.17
N PHE A 164 14.00 -12.57 -4.42
CA PHE A 164 14.11 -11.16 -4.81
C PHE A 164 15.56 -10.65 -4.69
N SER A 165 15.79 -9.56 -3.96
CA SER A 165 17.14 -9.01 -3.76
C SER A 165 17.95 -9.91 -2.84
N SER A 166 18.99 -10.55 -3.38
CA SER A 166 19.87 -11.47 -2.63
C SER A 166 20.60 -10.80 -1.46
N ASP A 167 20.81 -9.48 -1.56
CA ASP A 167 21.51 -8.69 -0.55
C ASP A 167 20.55 -8.19 0.55
N SER A 168 19.25 -8.49 0.45
CA SER A 168 18.28 -8.09 1.47
C SER A 168 18.52 -8.81 2.79
N THR A 169 18.59 -8.02 3.86
CA THR A 169 18.63 -8.50 5.26
C THR A 169 17.30 -8.27 6.00
N LEU A 170 16.30 -7.69 5.33
CA LEU A 170 15.02 -7.28 5.95
C LEU A 170 13.98 -8.41 5.94
N GLY A 171 14.14 -9.36 5.03
CA GLY A 171 13.18 -10.42 4.76
C GLY A 171 13.50 -11.75 5.46
N VAL A 172 12.82 -12.80 5.00
CA VAL A 172 12.98 -14.17 5.48
C VAL A 172 13.23 -15.09 4.30
N ALA A 173 14.39 -15.75 4.27
CA ALA A 173 14.74 -16.65 3.18
C ALA A 173 13.69 -17.77 3.01
N GLY A 174 13.10 -17.87 1.82
CA GLY A 174 12.13 -18.89 1.44
C GLY A 174 10.68 -18.60 1.87
N ILE A 175 10.38 -17.41 2.40
CA ILE A 175 9.00 -17.05 2.79
C ILE A 175 8.03 -17.08 1.61
N LEU A 176 8.48 -16.73 0.39
CA LEU A 176 7.58 -16.72 -0.77
C LEU A 176 7.12 -18.15 -1.12
N ASP A 177 7.98 -19.15 -0.94
CA ASP A 177 7.64 -20.54 -1.20
C ASP A 177 6.67 -21.09 -0.14
N VAL A 178 6.87 -20.71 1.13
CA VAL A 178 5.92 -21.04 2.22
C VAL A 178 4.56 -20.39 1.95
N TYR A 179 4.54 -19.14 1.49
CA TYR A 179 3.31 -18.41 1.15
C TYR A 179 2.58 -19.08 -0.02
N ARG A 180 3.27 -19.40 -1.12
CA ARG A 180 2.70 -20.12 -2.28
C ARG A 180 2.18 -21.50 -1.92
N ALA A 181 2.81 -22.18 -0.96
CA ALA A 181 2.36 -23.46 -0.43
C ALA A 181 1.20 -23.35 0.57
N GLY A 182 0.67 -22.14 0.81
CA GLY A 182 -0.42 -21.89 1.75
C GLY A 182 -0.03 -22.10 3.22
N GLY A 183 1.25 -21.97 3.56
CA GLY A 183 1.77 -22.13 4.93
C GLY A 183 1.79 -20.84 5.76
N ILE A 184 1.56 -19.69 5.13
CA ILE A 184 1.49 -18.37 5.76
C ILE A 184 0.63 -17.43 4.91
N THR A 185 0.03 -16.43 5.54
CA THR A 185 -0.57 -15.27 4.88
C THR A 185 0.34 -14.08 5.00
N ILE A 186 0.65 -13.42 3.87
CA ILE A 186 1.38 -12.16 3.85
C ILE A 186 0.39 -11.05 3.53
N ALA A 187 0.27 -10.07 4.43
CA ALA A 187 -0.65 -8.94 4.29
C ALA A 187 0.14 -7.63 4.16
N ASN A 188 -0.02 -6.83 3.11
CA ASN A 188 -0.67 -7.16 1.84
C ASN A 188 0.13 -8.22 1.07
N ALA A 189 -0.53 -8.92 0.14
CA ALA A 189 0.12 -9.92 -0.68
C ALA A 189 1.29 -9.31 -1.50
N PRO A 190 2.33 -10.07 -1.83
CA PRO A 190 3.29 -9.67 -2.85
C PRO A 190 2.59 -9.45 -4.19
N GLY A 191 3.07 -8.49 -4.99
CA GLY A 191 2.57 -8.18 -6.33
C GLY A 191 1.38 -7.22 -6.38
N THR A 192 0.93 -6.67 -5.25
CA THR A 192 -0.19 -5.71 -5.24
C THR A 192 0.14 -4.36 -5.87
N GLY A 193 1.43 -4.07 -6.12
CA GLY A 193 1.85 -2.83 -6.75
C GLY A 193 1.28 -2.59 -8.14
N ILE A 194 0.83 -3.63 -8.86
CA ILE A 194 0.12 -3.46 -10.13
C ILE A 194 -1.23 -2.75 -9.93
N ALA A 195 -1.90 -2.95 -8.79
CA ALA A 195 -3.22 -2.40 -8.53
C ALA A 195 -3.19 -0.90 -8.20
N ASP A 196 -2.06 -0.39 -7.70
CA ASP A 196 -1.84 1.04 -7.44
C ASP A 196 -0.90 1.73 -8.45
N ASP A 197 -0.61 1.06 -9.56
CA ASP A 197 0.20 1.67 -10.61
C ASP A 197 -0.57 2.83 -11.27
N LYS A 198 0.10 3.96 -11.46
CA LYS A 198 -0.51 5.18 -12.00
C LYS A 198 -1.06 4.99 -13.41
N ALA A 199 -0.51 4.07 -14.21
CA ALA A 199 -1.09 3.73 -15.51
C ALA A 199 -2.40 2.94 -15.34
N ILE A 200 -2.45 2.02 -14.38
CA ILE A 200 -3.64 1.21 -14.07
C ILE A 200 -4.75 2.04 -13.44
N TYR A 201 -4.42 3.03 -12.61
CA TYR A 201 -5.37 3.98 -12.03
C TYR A 201 -6.30 4.62 -13.09
N SER A 202 -5.76 4.95 -14.27
CA SER A 202 -6.57 5.52 -15.36
C SER A 202 -7.63 4.58 -15.95
N TYR A 203 -7.54 3.27 -15.66
CA TYR A 203 -8.51 2.24 -16.07
C TYR A 203 -9.42 1.80 -14.92
N MET A 204 -9.29 2.39 -13.71
CA MET A 204 -10.07 1.95 -12.55
C MET A 204 -11.59 2.03 -12.77
N PRO A 205 -12.16 3.06 -13.43
CA PRO A 205 -13.58 3.09 -13.77
C PRO A 205 -14.03 1.86 -14.58
N GLU A 206 -13.28 1.51 -15.63
CA GLU A 206 -13.57 0.37 -16.50
C GLU A 206 -13.34 -0.96 -15.78
N ILE A 207 -12.34 -1.04 -14.90
CA ILE A 207 -12.09 -2.21 -14.04
C ILE A 207 -13.29 -2.45 -13.11
N ILE A 208 -13.80 -1.40 -12.47
CA ILE A 208 -14.97 -1.49 -11.59
C ILE A 208 -16.17 -1.99 -12.38
N GLU A 209 -16.46 -1.39 -13.54
CA GLU A 209 -17.58 -1.79 -14.39
C GLU A 209 -17.44 -3.22 -14.90
N PHE A 210 -16.24 -3.65 -15.27
CA PHE A 210 -15.98 -5.02 -15.72
C PHE A 210 -16.25 -6.06 -14.62
N TYR A 211 -15.78 -5.83 -13.40
CA TYR A 211 -15.91 -6.81 -12.31
C TYR A 211 -17.24 -6.75 -11.56
N THR A 212 -17.91 -5.60 -11.53
CA THR A 212 -19.14 -5.39 -10.75
C THR A 212 -20.39 -5.23 -11.61
N GLY A 213 -20.23 -4.84 -12.88
CA GLY A 213 -21.34 -4.42 -13.74
C GLY A 213 -21.93 -3.05 -13.40
N GLU A 214 -21.34 -2.33 -12.43
CA GLU A 214 -21.83 -1.05 -11.94
C GLU A 214 -20.86 0.09 -12.29
N LYS A 215 -21.38 1.30 -12.43
CA LYS A 215 -20.55 2.49 -12.59
C LYS A 215 -19.88 2.84 -11.25
N PRO A 216 -18.64 3.35 -11.26
CA PRO A 216 -17.98 3.77 -10.04
C PRO A 216 -18.74 4.90 -9.34
N LEU A 217 -18.92 4.76 -8.02
CA LEU A 217 -19.57 5.78 -7.19
C LEU A 217 -18.68 7.01 -7.00
N LEU A 218 -17.37 6.78 -6.81
CA LEU A 218 -16.36 7.84 -6.72
C LEU A 218 -15.69 7.98 -8.07
N LYS A 219 -15.53 9.22 -8.53
CA LYS A 219 -14.89 9.52 -9.82
C LYS A 219 -13.37 9.53 -9.65
N ASN A 220 -12.65 9.14 -10.70
CA ASN A 220 -11.23 9.44 -10.80
C ASN A 220 -11.04 10.86 -11.34
N VAL A 221 -9.90 11.47 -10.98
CA VAL A 221 -9.46 12.72 -11.62
C VAL A 221 -9.22 12.41 -13.11
N PRO A 222 -9.69 13.26 -14.05
CA PRO A 222 -9.37 13.11 -15.46
C PRO A 222 -7.86 12.99 -15.65
N THR A 223 -7.43 11.90 -16.29
CA THR A 223 -6.01 11.54 -16.39
C THR A 223 -5.67 11.22 -17.84
N TRP A 224 -4.66 11.89 -18.38
CA TRP A 224 -4.18 11.67 -19.74
C TRP A 224 -2.97 10.74 -19.75
N ARG A 225 -3.10 9.59 -20.42
CA ARG A 225 -2.01 8.62 -20.61
C ARG A 225 -1.07 9.10 -21.70
N CYS A 226 0.12 9.59 -21.33
CA CYS A 226 1.04 10.16 -22.32
C CYS A 226 1.60 9.14 -23.32
N ASN A 227 1.44 7.83 -23.08
CA ASN A 227 1.76 6.80 -24.07
C ASN A 227 0.83 6.81 -25.30
N GLU A 228 -0.37 7.37 -25.17
CA GLU A 228 -1.33 7.50 -26.26
C GLU A 228 -1.03 8.79 -27.05
N PRO A 229 -0.91 8.73 -28.40
CA PRO A 229 -0.52 9.90 -29.19
C PRO A 229 -1.43 11.13 -29.03
N GLU A 230 -2.74 10.93 -28.92
CA GLU A 230 -3.72 12.01 -28.76
C GLU A 230 -3.60 12.69 -27.39
N SER A 231 -3.56 11.87 -26.32
CA SER A 231 -3.30 12.32 -24.95
C SER A 231 -1.97 13.06 -24.86
N LEU A 232 -0.90 12.56 -25.48
CA LEU A 232 0.40 13.23 -25.51
C LEU A 232 0.34 14.61 -26.19
N SER A 233 -0.35 14.73 -27.33
CA SER A 233 -0.50 16.02 -28.02
C SER A 233 -1.20 17.03 -27.12
N TYR A 234 -2.32 16.63 -26.51
CA TYR A 234 -3.07 17.46 -25.58
C TYR A 234 -2.22 17.93 -24.40
N VAL A 235 -1.49 17.00 -23.76
CA VAL A 235 -0.62 17.32 -22.62
C VAL A 235 0.50 18.26 -23.02
N LEU A 236 1.12 18.06 -24.18
CA LEU A 236 2.15 18.94 -24.70
C LEU A 236 1.59 20.34 -24.99
N GLU A 237 0.40 20.46 -25.55
CA GLU A 237 -0.21 21.76 -25.85
C GLU A 237 -0.59 22.53 -24.59
N ASN A 238 -1.06 21.83 -23.56
CA ASN A 238 -1.60 22.41 -22.32
C ASN A 238 -0.67 22.24 -21.10
N LEU A 239 0.62 21.99 -21.32
CA LEU A 239 1.59 21.64 -20.27
C LEU A 239 1.68 22.67 -19.13
N ALA A 240 1.34 23.93 -19.40
CA ALA A 240 1.35 25.01 -18.41
C ALA A 240 0.14 24.95 -17.45
N ASP A 241 -0.90 24.21 -17.78
CA ASP A 241 -2.15 24.15 -17.00
C ASP A 241 -2.35 22.79 -16.31
N LEU A 242 -1.46 21.83 -16.55
CA LEU A 242 -1.57 20.44 -16.10
C LEU A 242 -0.52 20.07 -15.04
N VAL A 243 -0.78 18.99 -14.32
CA VAL A 243 0.17 18.38 -13.39
C VAL A 243 0.66 17.06 -13.97
N VAL A 244 1.91 16.99 -14.43
CA VAL A 244 2.47 15.77 -15.03
C VAL A 244 3.26 14.98 -14.00
N LYS A 245 3.02 13.67 -13.88
CA LYS A 245 3.68 12.77 -12.93
C LYS A 245 4.30 11.59 -13.64
N GLU A 246 5.40 11.06 -13.09
CA GLU A 246 5.94 9.77 -13.54
C GLU A 246 5.02 8.62 -13.09
N VAL A 247 4.85 7.60 -13.95
CA VAL A 247 4.02 6.41 -13.69
C VAL A 247 4.61 5.57 -12.55
N HIS A 248 5.93 5.41 -12.54
CA HIS A 248 6.67 4.68 -11.51
C HIS A 248 7.44 5.69 -10.64
N GLY A 249 6.86 6.05 -9.50
CA GLY A 249 7.48 7.00 -8.57
C GLY A 249 6.61 7.22 -7.34
N SER A 250 7.27 7.45 -6.21
CA SER A 250 6.66 7.83 -4.92
C SER A 250 7.17 9.20 -4.47
N GLY A 251 6.36 9.92 -3.68
CA GLY A 251 6.83 11.11 -2.96
C GLY A 251 7.05 12.38 -3.80
N GLY A 252 6.30 12.59 -4.90
CA GLY A 252 6.32 13.85 -5.66
C GLY A 252 7.58 14.10 -6.51
N TYR A 253 8.58 13.20 -6.46
CA TYR A 253 9.72 13.20 -7.37
C TYR A 253 9.25 12.88 -8.81
N GLY A 254 9.88 13.53 -9.80
CA GLY A 254 9.51 13.35 -11.21
C GLY A 254 8.22 14.06 -11.65
N MET A 255 7.69 14.97 -10.82
CA MET A 255 6.47 15.73 -11.09
C MET A 255 6.75 17.13 -11.67
N LEU A 256 5.87 17.60 -12.55
CA LEU A 256 5.76 18.97 -13.02
C LEU A 256 4.41 19.53 -12.58
N ILE A 257 4.41 20.70 -11.93
CA ILE A 257 3.18 21.47 -11.68
C ILE A 257 3.18 22.63 -12.66
N GLY A 258 2.47 22.48 -13.78
CA GLY A 258 2.47 23.45 -14.88
C GLY A 258 2.24 24.90 -14.42
N PRO A 259 1.17 25.18 -13.64
CA PRO A 259 0.80 26.56 -13.27
C PRO A 259 1.84 27.29 -12.42
N THR A 260 2.72 26.58 -11.73
CA THR A 260 3.77 27.15 -10.87
C THR A 260 5.16 27.02 -11.48
N SER A 261 5.28 26.46 -12.69
CA SER A 261 6.55 26.21 -13.36
C SER A 261 6.97 27.37 -14.25
N SER A 262 8.26 27.68 -14.28
CA SER A 262 8.85 28.64 -15.19
C SER A 262 8.84 28.13 -16.64
N LYS A 263 8.93 29.05 -17.61
CA LYS A 263 9.05 28.69 -19.04
C LYS A 263 10.25 27.77 -19.32
N ARG A 264 11.34 27.92 -18.56
CA ARG A 264 12.55 27.07 -18.69
C ARG A 264 12.27 25.65 -18.22
N GLU A 265 11.58 25.48 -17.09
CA GLU A 265 11.19 24.17 -16.56
C GLU A 265 10.19 23.48 -17.48
N LEU A 266 9.17 24.19 -17.97
CA LEU A 266 8.22 23.66 -18.95
C LEU A 266 8.94 23.17 -20.22
N ALA A 267 9.87 23.96 -20.76
CA ALA A 267 10.63 23.57 -21.96
C ALA A 267 11.54 22.36 -21.70
N HIS A 268 12.16 22.26 -20.53
CA HIS A 268 12.97 21.11 -20.13
C HIS A 268 12.10 19.85 -19.98
N PHE A 269 10.99 19.95 -19.25
CA PHE A 269 10.09 18.83 -19.02
C PHE A 269 9.43 18.35 -20.31
N ARG A 270 9.08 19.26 -21.23
CA ARG A 270 8.59 18.93 -22.58
C ARG A 270 9.55 18.00 -23.34
N LYS A 271 10.87 18.25 -23.26
CA LYS A 271 11.87 17.37 -23.89
C LYS A 271 11.91 16.00 -23.20
N LYS A 272 11.85 15.98 -21.87
CA LYS A 272 11.82 14.75 -21.06
C LYS A 272 10.60 13.89 -21.39
N LEU A 273 9.42 14.51 -21.48
CA LEU A 273 8.15 13.89 -21.81
C LEU A 273 8.16 13.29 -23.23
N LYS A 274 8.63 14.04 -24.23
CA LYS A 274 8.75 13.55 -25.62
C LYS A 274 9.74 12.38 -25.75
N ALA A 275 10.80 12.37 -24.95
CA ALA A 275 11.81 11.32 -25.02
C ALA A 275 11.29 9.96 -24.49
N ASN A 276 10.41 9.96 -23.49
CA ASN A 276 9.87 8.75 -22.88
C ASN A 276 8.40 8.94 -22.46
N PRO A 277 7.46 9.09 -23.41
CA PRO A 277 6.07 9.44 -23.12
C PRO A 277 5.36 8.42 -22.23
N GLY A 278 5.62 7.13 -22.43
CA GLY A 278 5.02 6.05 -21.63
C GLY A 278 5.40 6.03 -20.15
N LYS A 279 6.36 6.87 -19.72
CA LYS A 279 6.71 7.03 -18.31
C LYS A 279 5.84 8.06 -17.57
N TYR A 280 4.89 8.73 -18.24
CA TYR A 280 4.16 9.84 -17.65
C TYR A 280 2.64 9.73 -17.81
N ILE A 281 1.94 10.33 -16.85
CA ILE A 281 0.52 10.69 -16.90
C ILE A 281 0.38 12.17 -16.54
N ALA A 282 -0.70 12.82 -16.96
CA ALA A 282 -1.00 14.21 -16.66
C ALA A 282 -2.45 14.39 -16.22
#